data_AF-A0A679HQF7-F1
#
_entry.id   AF-A0A679HQF7-F1
#
_cell.length_a   1.000
_cell.length_b   1.000
_cell.length_c   1.000
_cell.angle_alpha   90.00
_cell.angle_beta   90.00
_cell.angle_gamma   90.00
#
_symmetry.space_group_name_H-M   'P 1'
#
loop_
_entity.id
_entity.type
_entity.pdbx_description
1 polymer ?
#
loop_
_entity_poly.entity_id
_entity_poly.type
_entity_poly.pdbx_seq_one_letter_code
_entity_poly.pdbx_strand_id
1 'polypeptide(L)'
;MNKELFELQETVQTLAQKLESQESEMERINNQLRDWNRKAHAHCPSCGQRSLIRSGKTRNVQFADLALPEAVMMCLFEFDYPVSPRTLRLKMEERGYPSIKLGRYANKLHTAIWRLIASGRVSREEGDEIIAIR
;
A
#
# COMPACT_ATOMS: atom_id res chain seq x y z
N MET A 1 -18.20 -32.43 -38.83
CA MET A 1 -18.57 -31.88 -37.51
C MET A 1 -17.51 -32.14 -36.43
N ASN A 2 -16.21 -32.19 -36.78
CA ASN A 2 -15.12 -32.52 -35.84
C ASN A 2 -13.93 -31.53 -35.87
N LYS A 3 -13.88 -30.58 -36.80
CA LYS A 3 -12.78 -29.60 -36.90
C LYS A 3 -12.84 -28.55 -35.80
N GLU A 4 -14.01 -27.93 -35.62
CA GLU A 4 -14.24 -26.93 -34.56
C GLU A 4 -13.99 -27.52 -33.16
N LEU A 5 -14.33 -28.79 -32.96
CA LEU A 5 -14.13 -29.50 -31.69
C LEU A 5 -12.64 -29.76 -31.41
N PHE A 6 -11.86 -30.04 -32.47
CA PHE A 6 -10.41 -30.19 -32.37
C PHE A 6 -9.69 -28.85 -32.13
N GLU A 7 -10.10 -27.79 -32.84
CA GLU A 7 -9.57 -26.43 -32.64
C GLU A 7 -9.88 -25.90 -31.23
N LEU A 8 -11.09 -26.17 -30.71
CA LEU A 8 -11.46 -25.89 -29.33
C LEU A 8 -10.59 -26.68 -28.34
N GLN A 9 -10.27 -27.94 -28.62
CA GLN A 9 -9.43 -28.75 -27.76
C GLN A 9 -7.98 -28.22 -27.69
N GLU A 10 -7.43 -27.78 -28.83
CA GLU A 10 -6.08 -27.21 -28.91
C GLU A 10 -5.97 -25.85 -28.19
N THR A 11 -7.00 -25.00 -28.33
CA THR A 11 -7.07 -23.73 -27.60
C THR A 11 -7.19 -23.93 -26.09
N VAL A 12 -8.00 -24.88 -25.62
CA VAL A 12 -8.12 -25.22 -24.19
C VAL A 12 -6.79 -25.71 -23.62
N GLN A 13 -6.07 -26.56 -24.34
CA GLN A 13 -4.74 -27.03 -23.91
C GLN A 13 -3.73 -25.88 -23.81
N THR A 14 -3.73 -24.98 -24.79
CA THR A 14 -2.86 -23.80 -24.80
C THR A 14 -3.18 -22.86 -23.63
N LEU A 15 -4.46 -22.65 -23.33
CA LEU A 15 -4.89 -21.82 -22.19
C LEU A 15 -4.54 -22.44 -20.85
N ALA A 16 -4.66 -23.76 -20.70
CA ALA A 16 -4.27 -24.48 -19.49
C ALA A 16 -2.76 -24.29 -19.19
N GLN A 17 -1.90 -24.45 -20.20
CA GLN A 17 -0.45 -24.21 -20.05
C GLN A 17 -0.13 -22.76 -19.67
N LYS A 18 -0.86 -21.79 -20.23
CA LYS A 18 -0.70 -20.37 -19.86
C LYS A 18 -1.10 -20.11 -18.42
N LEU A 19 -2.18 -20.72 -17.94
CA LEU A 19 -2.62 -20.61 -16.55
C LEU A 19 -1.56 -21.16 -15.59
N GLU A 20 -1.02 -22.35 -15.85
CA GLU A 20 0.06 -22.94 -15.03
C GLU A 20 1.32 -22.06 -14.99
N SER A 21 1.70 -21.49 -16.14
CA SER A 21 2.81 -20.55 -16.21
C SER A 21 2.55 -19.28 -15.39
N GLN A 22 1.34 -18.72 -15.49
CA GLN A 22 0.96 -17.52 -14.74
C GLN A 22 0.88 -17.78 -13.24
N GLU A 23 0.39 -18.95 -12.81
CA GLU A 23 0.38 -19.36 -11.41
C GLU A 23 1.79 -19.45 -10.85
N SER A 24 2.72 -20.04 -11.62
CA SER A 24 4.13 -20.13 -11.25
C SER A 24 4.80 -18.75 -11.14
N GLU A 25 4.47 -17.83 -12.05
CA GLU A 25 4.94 -16.44 -11.99
C GLU A 25 4.39 -15.70 -10.77
N MET A 26 3.11 -15.86 -10.46
CA MET A 26 2.49 -15.27 -9.26
C MET A 26 3.16 -15.76 -7.98
N GLU A 27 3.47 -17.06 -7.89
CA GLU A 27 4.15 -17.61 -6.73
C GLU A 27 5.58 -17.07 -6.59
N ARG A 28 6.31 -16.95 -7.70
CA ARG A 28 7.64 -16.32 -7.73
C ARG A 28 7.59 -14.86 -7.25
N ILE A 29 6.65 -14.06 -7.76
CA ILE A 29 6.48 -12.65 -7.34
C ILE A 29 6.12 -12.57 -5.85
N ASN A 30 5.25 -13.46 -5.37
CA ASN A 30 4.85 -13.49 -3.96
C ASN A 30 6.05 -13.81 -3.04
N ASN A 31 6.92 -14.74 -3.45
CA ASN A 31 8.15 -15.03 -2.72
C ASN A 31 9.12 -13.85 -2.71
N GLN A 32 9.29 -13.16 -3.84
CA GLN A 32 10.10 -11.94 -3.91
C GLN A 32 9.57 -10.82 -3.02
N LEU A 33 8.25 -10.60 -3.00
CA LEU A 33 7.61 -9.63 -2.11
C LEU A 33 7.85 -9.97 -0.64
N ARG A 34 7.71 -11.25 -0.25
CA ARG A 34 7.98 -11.69 1.12
C ARG A 34 9.44 -11.42 1.52
N ASP A 35 10.39 -11.72 0.65
CA ASP A 35 11.81 -11.50 0.92
C ASP A 35 12.17 -10.01 0.99
N TRP A 36 11.64 -9.20 0.07
CA TRP A 36 11.81 -7.76 0.11
C TRP A 36 11.24 -7.18 1.41
N ASN A 37 10.04 -7.62 1.81
CA ASN A 37 9.38 -7.17 3.02
C ASN A 37 10.17 -7.56 4.29
N ARG A 38 10.74 -8.77 4.31
CA ARG A 38 11.66 -9.20 5.39
C ARG A 38 12.89 -8.32 5.48
N LYS A 39 13.49 -7.93 4.34
CA LYS A 39 14.67 -7.06 4.31
C LYS A 39 14.32 -5.64 4.75
N ALA A 40 13.24 -5.07 4.22
CA ALA A 40 12.78 -3.71 4.54
C ALA A 40 12.42 -3.56 6.02
N HIS A 41 11.84 -4.59 6.63
CA HIS A 41 11.47 -4.58 8.05
C HIS A 41 12.44 -5.34 8.95
N ALA A 42 13.66 -5.67 8.50
CA ALA A 42 14.66 -6.30 9.37
C ALA A 42 15.07 -5.38 10.54
N HIS A 43 15.05 -4.06 10.31
CA HIS A 43 15.44 -3.05 11.26
C HIS A 43 14.42 -1.91 11.29
N CYS A 44 14.19 -1.33 12.47
CA CYS A 44 13.33 -0.18 12.62
C CYS A 44 14.02 1.05 11.99
N PRO A 45 13.38 1.74 11.02
CA PRO A 45 13.98 2.92 10.38
C PRO A 45 14.17 4.10 11.35
N SER A 46 13.49 4.12 12.50
CA SER A 46 13.59 5.19 13.49
C SER A 46 14.73 5.01 14.49
N CYS A 47 15.08 3.78 14.86
CA CYS A 47 16.07 3.52 15.91
C CYS A 47 17.18 2.52 15.53
N GLY A 48 17.17 1.97 14.31
CA GLY A 48 18.18 1.04 13.81
C GLY A 48 18.21 -0.33 14.48
N GLN A 49 17.46 -0.53 15.58
CA GLN A 49 17.37 -1.82 16.24
C GLN A 49 16.64 -2.82 15.37
N ARG A 50 17.00 -4.10 15.50
CA ARG A 50 16.31 -5.21 14.83
C ARG A 50 14.84 -5.09 15.14
N SER A 51 14.00 -4.99 14.12
CA SER A 51 12.56 -4.92 14.33
C SER A 51 12.19 -6.15 15.15
N LEU A 52 11.68 -5.95 16.35
CA LEU A 52 10.94 -7.00 17.03
C LEU A 52 9.82 -7.32 16.06
N ILE A 53 9.97 -8.41 15.31
CA ILE A 53 8.88 -9.01 14.58
C ILE A 53 7.92 -9.43 15.69
N ARG A 54 7.11 -8.49 16.19
CA ARG A 54 5.83 -8.83 16.78
C ARG A 54 5.24 -9.73 15.72
N SER A 55 4.95 -10.96 16.13
CA SER A 55 4.52 -12.10 15.32
C SER A 55 3.18 -11.86 14.61
N GLY A 56 2.98 -10.69 14.01
CA GLY A 56 1.99 -10.44 13.00
C GLY A 56 2.61 -10.88 11.70
N LYS A 57 2.16 -12.02 11.19
CA LYS A 57 2.16 -12.33 9.76
C LYS A 57 2.05 -11.02 8.99
N THR A 58 2.92 -10.78 8.00
CA THR A 58 2.77 -9.68 7.03
C THR A 58 1.35 -9.76 6.50
N ARG A 59 0.44 -8.97 7.08
CA ARG A 59 -0.95 -8.97 6.66
C ARG A 59 -0.93 -8.18 5.37
N ASN A 60 -1.35 -8.84 4.29
CA ASN A 60 -1.68 -8.14 3.05
C ASN A 60 -2.99 -7.40 3.33
N VAL A 61 -2.91 -6.31 4.10
CA VAL A 61 -4.06 -5.50 4.51
C VAL A 61 -4.43 -4.63 3.31
N GLN A 62 -5.69 -4.65 2.91
CA GLN A 62 -6.16 -3.76 1.87
C GLN A 62 -5.98 -2.31 2.32
N PHE A 63 -5.73 -1.39 1.38
CA PHE A 63 -5.51 0.02 1.72
C PHE A 63 -6.68 0.61 2.55
N ALA A 64 -7.91 0.19 2.25
CA ALA A 64 -9.12 0.58 2.98
C ALA A 64 -9.10 0.18 4.47
N ASP A 65 -8.34 -0.84 4.84
CA ASP A 65 -8.27 -1.42 6.18
C ASP A 65 -7.08 -0.92 7.01
N LEU A 66 -6.18 -0.14 6.41
CA LEU A 66 -5.04 0.45 7.11
C LEU A 66 -5.48 1.39 8.23
N ALA A 67 -4.62 1.53 9.25
CA ALA A 67 -4.80 2.57 10.23
C ALA A 67 -4.60 3.95 9.57
N LEU A 68 -5.37 4.94 10.00
CA LEU A 68 -5.35 6.27 9.38
C LEU A 68 -3.93 6.88 9.26
N PRO A 69 -3.06 6.85 10.29
CA PRO A 69 -1.70 7.37 10.16
C PRO A 69 -0.84 6.61 9.13
N GLU A 70 -1.06 5.30 8.97
CA GLU A 70 -0.32 4.48 8.00
C GLU A 70 -0.78 4.82 6.58
N ALA A 71 -2.09 4.92 6.36
CA ALA A 71 -2.66 5.33 5.08
C ALA A 71 -2.20 6.74 4.67
N VAL A 72 -2.15 7.68 5.63
CA VAL A 72 -1.61 9.03 5.40
C VAL A 72 -0.15 8.98 4.96
N MET A 73 0.70 8.25 5.70
CA MET A 73 2.12 8.15 5.35
C MET A 73 2.32 7.51 3.97
N MET A 74 1.59 6.42 3.67
CA MET A 74 1.66 5.78 2.36
C MET A 74 1.33 6.74 1.21
N CYS A 75 0.27 7.55 1.36
CA CYS A 75 -0.05 8.55 0.36
C CYS A 75 0.97 9.69 0.31
N LEU A 76 1.49 10.16 1.44
CA LEU A 76 2.51 11.22 1.47
C LEU A 76 3.83 10.79 0.82
N PHE A 77 4.22 9.51 0.93
CA PHE A 77 5.43 9.00 0.28
C PHE A 77 5.34 8.97 -1.25
N GLU A 78 4.15 9.07 -1.83
CA GLU A 78 3.98 9.19 -3.29
C GLU A 78 4.22 10.60 -3.80
N PHE A 79 4.21 11.60 -2.92
CA PHE A 79 4.49 12.98 -3.28
C PHE A 79 5.97 13.28 -3.01
N ASP A 80 6.64 13.84 -4.02
CA ASP A 80 7.99 14.39 -3.91
C ASP A 80 7.98 15.89 -3.54
N TYR A 81 6.80 16.44 -3.22
CA TYR A 81 6.59 17.86 -2.93
C TYR A 81 5.57 18.04 -1.79
N PRO A 82 5.55 19.21 -1.10
CA PRO A 82 4.58 19.49 -0.05
C PRO A 82 3.14 19.51 -0.60
N VAL A 83 2.20 18.94 0.14
CA VAL A 83 0.80 18.83 -0.29
C VAL A 83 -0.15 19.36 0.76
N SER A 84 -1.23 20.00 0.31
CA SER A 84 -2.30 20.40 1.22
C SER A 84 -3.05 19.18 1.79
N PRO A 85 -3.62 19.26 3.00
CA PRO A 85 -4.47 18.21 3.57
C PRO A 85 -5.67 17.84 2.67
N ARG A 86 -6.15 18.80 1.86
CA ARG A 86 -7.23 18.57 0.89
C ARG A 86 -6.77 17.66 -0.25
N THR A 87 -5.58 17.91 -0.81
CA THR A 87 -5.00 17.08 -1.86
C THR A 87 -4.75 15.67 -1.35
N LEU A 88 -4.17 15.56 -0.14
CA LEU A 88 -3.95 14.27 0.51
C LEU A 88 -5.27 13.50 0.70
N ARG A 89 -6.33 14.17 1.16
CA ARG A 89 -7.65 13.56 1.31
C ARG A 89 -8.17 12.95 0.00
N LEU A 90 -8.13 13.72 -1.09
CA LEU A 90 -8.61 13.27 -2.40
C LEU A 90 -7.83 12.03 -2.84
N LYS A 91 -6.50 12.04 -2.68
CA LYS A 91 -5.65 10.90 -3.00
C LYS A 91 -6.02 9.64 -2.20
N MET A 92 -6.32 9.81 -0.90
CA MET A 92 -6.75 8.70 -0.05
C MET A 92 -8.11 8.14 -0.50
N GLU A 93 -9.08 9.00 -0.83
CA GLU A 93 -10.39 8.60 -1.32
C GLU A 93 -10.29 7.91 -2.70
N GLU A 94 -9.45 8.41 -3.62
CA GLU A 94 -9.15 7.78 -4.92
C GLU A 94 -8.57 6.37 -4.77
N ARG A 95 -7.74 6.15 -3.76
CA ARG A 95 -7.21 4.81 -3.42
C ARG A 95 -8.20 3.91 -2.68
N GLY A 96 -9.42 4.38 -2.45
CA GLY A 96 -10.48 3.61 -1.80
C GLY A 96 -10.43 3.66 -0.28
N TYR A 97 -9.78 4.65 0.33
CA TYR A 97 -9.86 4.83 1.78
C TYR A 97 -11.26 5.31 2.17
N PRO A 98 -11.96 4.64 3.12
CA PRO A 98 -13.33 4.99 3.45
C PRO A 98 -13.43 6.42 4.02
N SER A 99 -14.21 7.28 3.37
CA SER A 99 -14.45 8.67 3.83
C SER A 99 -14.99 8.74 5.26
N ILE A 100 -15.76 7.74 5.69
CA ILE A 100 -16.25 7.61 7.07
C ILE A 100 -15.11 7.50 8.11
N LYS A 101 -13.98 6.90 7.74
CA LYS A 101 -12.78 6.78 8.60
C LYS A 101 -12.03 8.12 8.72
N LEU A 102 -12.18 9.03 7.76
CA LEU A 102 -11.63 10.39 7.82
C LEU A 102 -12.42 11.31 8.78
N GLY A 103 -13.64 10.92 9.14
CA GLY A 103 -14.52 11.66 10.05
C GLY A 103 -15.26 12.83 9.39
N ARG A 104 -16.24 13.42 10.09
CA ARG A 104 -16.93 14.62 9.60
C ARG A 104 -15.91 15.73 9.35
N TYR A 105 -16.00 16.35 8.18
CA TYR A 105 -15.09 17.40 7.72
C TYR A 105 -13.59 17.05 7.77
N ALA A 106 -13.23 15.75 7.72
CA ALA A 106 -11.86 15.29 7.80
C ALA A 106 -11.13 15.61 9.13
N ASN A 107 -11.87 15.83 10.24
CA ASN A 107 -11.25 16.12 11.54
C ASN A 107 -10.28 15.03 12.03
N LYS A 108 -10.55 13.75 11.69
CA LYS A 108 -9.64 12.65 12.05
C LYS A 108 -8.36 12.69 11.20
N LEU A 109 -8.46 13.13 9.94
CA LEU A 109 -7.30 13.32 9.07
C LEU A 109 -6.36 14.40 9.65
N HIS A 110 -6.90 15.57 9.99
CA HIS A 110 -6.12 16.63 10.65
C HIS A 110 -5.47 16.16 11.96
N THR A 111 -6.22 15.42 12.79
CA THR A 111 -5.68 14.84 14.03
C THR A 111 -4.54 13.84 13.75
N ALA A 112 -4.67 13.01 12.72
CA ALA A 112 -3.63 12.06 12.33
C ALA A 112 -2.37 12.79 11.81
N ILE A 113 -2.54 13.79 10.94
CA ILE A 113 -1.46 14.64 10.45
C ILE A 113 -0.73 15.31 11.62
N TRP A 114 -1.46 15.92 12.55
CA TRP A 114 -0.87 16.59 13.70
C TRP A 114 -0.05 15.64 14.58
N ARG A 115 -0.53 14.41 14.80
CA ARG A 115 0.24 13.36 15.51
C ARG A 115 1.48 12.92 14.74
N LEU A 116 1.42 12.86 13.41
CA LEU A 116 2.57 12.52 12.57
C LEU A 116 3.63 13.63 12.59
N ILE A 117 3.21 14.89 12.63
CA ILE A 117 4.10 16.04 12.84
C ILE A 117 4.74 15.97 14.23
N ALA A 118 3.94 15.75 15.28
CA ALA A 118 4.44 15.66 16.66
C ALA A 118 5.42 14.48 16.87
N SER A 119 5.32 13.42 16.07
CA SER A 119 6.25 12.29 16.09
C SER A 119 7.46 12.46 15.15
N GLY A 120 7.58 13.60 14.47
CA GLY A 120 8.71 13.90 13.57
C GLY A 120 8.70 13.10 12.28
N ARG A 121 7.54 12.58 11.84
CA ARG A 121 7.41 11.79 10.60
C ARG A 121 6.94 12.62 9.40
N VAL A 122 6.32 13.76 9.66
CA VAL A 122 5.80 14.69 8.67
C VAL A 122 6.28 16.09 9.03
N SER A 123 6.76 16.85 8.06
CA SER A 123 7.07 18.27 8.18
C SER A 123 5.87 19.09 7.73
N ARG A 124 5.71 20.28 8.31
CA ARG A 124 4.74 21.28 7.87
C ARG A 124 5.51 22.44 7.25
N GLU A 125 5.21 22.71 6.00
CA GLU A 125 5.81 23.79 5.22
C GLU A 125 4.90 25.03 5.25
N GLU A 126 5.29 26.08 4.53
CA GLU A 126 4.49 27.31 4.40
C GLU A 126 3.07 26.99 3.89
N GLY A 127 2.05 27.66 4.45
CA GLY A 127 0.68 27.56 3.92
C GLY A 127 -0.10 26.29 4.29
N ASP A 128 0.23 25.63 5.40
CA ASP A 128 -0.41 24.37 5.87
C ASP A 128 -0.13 23.14 5.00
N GLU A 129 0.86 23.24 4.11
CA GLU A 129 1.31 22.11 3.31
C GLU A 129 2.14 21.15 4.17
N ILE A 130 2.06 19.87 3.84
CA ILE A 130 2.71 18.80 4.58
C ILE A 130 3.51 17.90 3.65
N ILE A 131 4.66 17.41 4.14
CA ILE A 131 5.53 16.50 3.41
C ILE A 131 6.05 15.41 4.34
N ALA A 132 6.22 14.19 3.84
CA ALA A 132 6.84 13.11 4.60
C ALA A 132 8.34 13.38 4.79
N ILE A 133 8.84 13.17 6.00
CA ILE A 133 10.27 13.23 6.30
C ILE A 133 10.88 11.88 5.87
N ARG A 134 11.92 11.93 5.03
CA ARG A 134 12.62 10.76 4.47
C ARG A 134 13.89 10.44 5.25
#